data_AF-A0A7J9YSQ8-F1
#
_entry.id   AF-A0A7J9YSQ8-F1
#
_cell.length_a   1.000
_cell.length_b   1.000
_cell.length_c   1.000
_cell.angle_alpha   90.00
_cell.angle_beta   90.00
_cell.angle_gamma   90.00
#
_symmetry.space_group_name_H-M   'P 1'
#
loop_
_entity.id
_entity.type
_entity.pdbx_description
1 polymer ?
#
loop_
_entity_poly.entity_id
_entity_poly.type
_entity_poly.pdbx_seq_one_letter_code
_entity_poly.pdbx_strand_id
1 'polypeptide(L)'
;MASRSPVVIRSYHEVLGSVERRLYRFERYRLPTPYGVLVRSLLYAAGALLVVVVASALPVLGALLGAGYAASMAEIGSRDVVPGANDNGTGVVLLLELAARLLAEPTSSTRVILLSAGAEESFSEGMKAFGERHFGELSPAGTFFLCVDTLGSPTLSVLRGEGFLRMHDYPAEALAVIDGLAEELGIEMVPNLRLRNGTDGLEPLAAGYATVTLCSVTDLKQPANYHWPTDTAENVDYGTLADAIRLCEAVVRRLDERWL
;
A
#
# COMPACT_ATOMS: atom_id res chain seq x y z
N MET A 1 29.94 -59.22 17.80
CA MET A 1 29.90 -58.16 16.76
C MET A 1 28.46 -58.02 16.30
N ALA A 2 27.76 -56.97 16.73
CA ALA A 2 26.34 -56.78 16.45
C ALA A 2 26.14 -56.22 15.03
N SER A 3 25.36 -56.95 14.21
CA SER A 3 24.90 -56.51 12.89
C SER A 3 23.98 -55.30 13.04
N ARG A 4 24.41 -54.13 12.54
CA ARG A 4 23.55 -52.95 12.43
C ARG A 4 22.86 -52.98 11.07
N SER A 5 21.53 -53.09 11.06
CA SER A 5 20.72 -52.93 9.86
C SER A 5 20.94 -51.54 9.24
N PRO A 6 20.98 -51.41 7.90
CA PRO A 6 21.15 -50.12 7.25
C PRO A 6 19.94 -49.23 7.53
N VAL A 7 20.19 -47.99 7.97
CA VAL A 7 19.16 -46.96 8.13
C VAL A 7 18.72 -46.54 6.74
N VAL A 8 17.50 -46.92 6.35
CA VAL A 8 16.88 -46.49 5.09
C VAL A 8 16.26 -45.11 5.32
N ILE A 9 16.95 -44.06 4.91
CA ILE A 9 16.40 -42.71 4.86
C ILE A 9 15.50 -42.62 3.62
N ARG A 10 14.17 -42.67 3.82
CA ARG A 10 13.21 -42.38 2.76
C ARG A 10 12.99 -40.87 2.70
N SER A 11 13.74 -40.20 1.81
CA SER A 11 13.53 -38.79 1.52
C SER A 11 12.26 -38.60 0.69
N TYR A 12 11.33 -37.77 1.16
CA TYR A 12 10.12 -37.37 0.43
C TYR A 12 10.44 -36.64 -0.91
N HIS A 13 11.69 -36.25 -1.15
CA HIS A 13 12.13 -35.61 -2.39
C HIS A 13 12.06 -36.52 -3.63
N GLU A 14 12.13 -37.84 -3.52
CA GLU A 14 12.09 -38.69 -4.72
C GLU A 14 10.67 -38.83 -5.29
N VAL A 15 9.66 -38.94 -4.42
CA VAL A 15 8.26 -39.03 -4.85
C VAL A 15 7.79 -37.69 -5.39
N LEU A 16 8.01 -36.60 -4.64
CA LEU A 16 7.69 -35.24 -5.11
C LEU A 16 8.52 -34.88 -6.34
N GLY A 17 9.83 -35.15 -6.37
CA GLY A 17 10.70 -34.85 -7.51
C GLY A 17 10.36 -35.65 -8.78
N SER A 18 9.76 -36.84 -8.68
CA SER A 18 9.26 -37.57 -9.86
C SER A 18 8.01 -36.93 -10.45
N VAL A 19 7.12 -36.42 -9.59
CA VAL A 19 5.92 -35.66 -9.96
C VAL A 19 6.32 -34.30 -10.50
N GLU A 20 7.24 -33.60 -9.85
CA GLU A 20 7.81 -32.33 -10.24
C GLU A 20 8.52 -32.42 -11.61
N ARG A 21 9.36 -33.43 -11.84
CA ARG A 21 10.00 -33.66 -13.16
C ARG A 21 9.02 -34.01 -14.27
N ARG A 22 7.90 -34.68 -13.96
CA ARG A 22 6.79 -34.87 -14.92
C ARG A 22 6.04 -33.57 -15.16
N LEU A 23 5.82 -32.76 -14.12
CA LEU A 23 5.16 -31.47 -14.21
C LEU A 23 6.01 -30.46 -15.04
N TYR A 24 7.33 -30.40 -14.84
CA TYR A 24 8.28 -29.56 -15.60
C TYR A 24 8.38 -29.95 -17.08
N ARG A 25 8.14 -31.23 -17.45
CA ARG A 25 8.11 -31.66 -18.85
C ARG A 25 7.00 -30.97 -19.67
N PHE A 26 5.89 -30.58 -19.02
CA PHE A 26 4.79 -29.85 -19.63
C PHE A 26 5.07 -28.33 -19.76
N GLU A 27 6.10 -27.79 -19.10
CA GLU A 27 6.45 -26.37 -19.16
C GLU A 27 7.18 -25.96 -20.45
N ARG A 28 7.52 -26.93 -21.31
CA ARG A 28 8.14 -26.68 -22.63
C ARG A 28 7.19 -26.10 -23.66
N TYR A 29 5.88 -26.18 -23.45
CA TYR A 29 4.88 -25.67 -24.38
C TYR A 29 4.38 -24.31 -23.87
N ARG A 30 5.02 -23.24 -24.36
CA ARG A 30 4.55 -21.86 -24.21
C ARG A 30 3.87 -21.45 -25.51
N LEU A 31 2.74 -20.78 -25.43
CA LEU A 31 2.17 -20.12 -26.61
C LEU A 31 3.08 -18.94 -27.02
N PRO A 32 3.24 -18.65 -28.32
CA PRO A 32 4.13 -17.60 -28.83
C PRO A 32 3.52 -16.21 -28.57
N THR A 33 3.55 -15.80 -27.30
CA THR A 33 3.13 -14.48 -26.81
C THR A 33 4.33 -13.82 -26.12
N PRO A 34 4.39 -12.47 -26.02
CA PRO A 34 5.60 -11.75 -25.56
C PRO A 34 6.13 -12.18 -24.19
N TYR A 35 5.28 -12.76 -23.32
CA TYR A 35 5.63 -13.21 -21.97
C TYR A 35 5.48 -14.72 -21.76
N GLY A 36 5.09 -15.49 -22.80
CA GLY A 36 4.97 -16.95 -22.77
C GLY A 36 3.92 -17.45 -21.76
N VAL A 37 2.65 -17.47 -22.14
CA VAL A 37 1.60 -18.08 -21.30
C VAL A 37 1.85 -19.59 -21.16
N LEU A 38 1.99 -20.05 -19.91
CA LEU A 38 2.07 -21.47 -19.59
C LEU A 38 0.72 -22.12 -19.93
N VAL A 39 0.74 -23.21 -20.72
CA VAL A 39 -0.48 -23.98 -21.05
C VAL A 39 -1.27 -24.38 -19.80
N ARG A 40 -0.60 -24.52 -18.65
CA ARG A 40 -1.22 -24.75 -17.35
C ARG A 40 -2.08 -23.61 -16.85
N SER A 41 -1.65 -22.36 -17.03
CA SER A 41 -2.46 -21.20 -16.65
C SER A 41 -3.74 -21.16 -17.47
N LEU A 42 -3.69 -21.58 -18.73
CA LEU A 42 -4.88 -21.75 -19.58
C LEU A 42 -5.75 -22.92 -19.12
N LEU A 43 -5.17 -24.04 -18.69
CA LEU A 43 -5.93 -25.16 -18.13
C LEU A 43 -6.58 -24.82 -16.77
N TYR A 44 -5.90 -24.07 -15.90
CA TYR A 44 -6.47 -23.56 -14.66
C TYR A 44 -7.58 -22.56 -14.93
N ALA A 45 -7.38 -21.63 -15.87
CA ALA A 45 -8.42 -20.70 -16.30
C ALA A 45 -9.63 -21.43 -16.91
N ALA A 46 -9.39 -22.44 -17.76
CA ALA A 46 -10.45 -23.26 -18.35
C ALA A 46 -11.19 -24.12 -17.31
N GLY A 47 -10.47 -24.68 -16.34
CA GLY A 47 -11.05 -25.43 -15.22
C GLY A 47 -11.89 -24.53 -14.30
N ALA A 48 -11.38 -23.35 -13.95
CA ALA A 48 -12.13 -22.35 -13.18
C ALA A 48 -13.38 -21.88 -13.95
N LEU A 49 -13.26 -21.62 -15.26
CA LEU A 49 -14.39 -21.26 -16.11
C LEU A 49 -15.43 -22.38 -16.17
N LEU A 50 -15.02 -23.65 -16.30
CA LEU A 50 -15.93 -24.79 -16.29
C LEU A 50 -16.67 -24.93 -14.96
N VAL A 51 -15.96 -24.74 -13.84
CA VAL A 51 -16.59 -24.72 -12.51
C VAL A 51 -17.60 -23.59 -12.41
N VAL A 52 -17.27 -22.39 -12.89
CA VAL A 52 -18.19 -21.24 -12.92
C VAL A 52 -19.39 -21.51 -13.84
N VAL A 53 -19.21 -22.12 -15.00
CA VAL A 53 -20.30 -22.46 -15.94
C VAL A 53 -21.23 -23.53 -15.35
N VAL A 54 -20.68 -24.56 -14.71
CA VAL A 54 -21.48 -25.61 -14.06
C VAL A 54 -22.17 -25.06 -12.80
N ALA A 55 -21.48 -24.23 -12.01
CA ALA A 55 -22.05 -23.59 -10.83
C ALA A 55 -23.12 -22.54 -11.19
N SER A 56 -22.96 -21.83 -12.31
CA SER A 56 -23.96 -20.87 -12.82
C SER A 56 -25.17 -21.55 -13.47
N ALA A 57 -25.03 -22.81 -13.92
CA ALA A 57 -26.15 -23.66 -14.33
C ALA A 57 -26.96 -24.21 -13.14
N LEU A 58 -26.54 -23.95 -11.90
CA LEU A 58 -27.31 -24.22 -10.68
C LEU A 58 -28.00 -22.91 -10.25
N PRO A 59 -29.22 -22.61 -10.74
CA PRO A 59 -29.91 -21.35 -10.43
C PRO A 59 -30.10 -21.12 -8.92
N VAL A 60 -30.17 -22.21 -8.15
CA VAL A 60 -30.25 -22.16 -6.68
C VAL A 60 -28.92 -21.68 -6.06
N LEU A 61 -27.77 -22.14 -6.55
CA LEU A 61 -26.47 -21.73 -6.00
C LEU A 61 -26.17 -20.26 -6.33
N GLY A 62 -26.45 -19.83 -7.57
CA GLY A 62 -26.31 -18.42 -7.97
C GLY A 62 -27.22 -17.50 -7.15
N ALA A 63 -28.49 -17.89 -6.95
CA ALA A 63 -29.41 -17.13 -6.11
C ALA A 63 -28.98 -17.08 -4.64
N LEU A 64 -28.49 -18.19 -4.08
CA LEU A 64 -28.00 -18.24 -2.70
C LEU A 64 -26.74 -17.38 -2.51
N LEU A 65 -25.78 -17.45 -3.43
CA LEU A 65 -24.59 -16.60 -3.40
C LEU A 65 -24.93 -15.12 -3.57
N GLY A 66 -25.84 -14.80 -4.50
CA GLY A 66 -26.32 -13.43 -4.71
C GLY A 66 -27.06 -12.87 -3.50
N ALA A 67 -27.95 -13.67 -2.88
CA ALA A 67 -28.63 -13.30 -1.65
C ALA A 67 -27.66 -13.15 -0.48
N GLY A 68 -26.68 -14.04 -0.36
CA GLY A 68 -25.62 -13.95 0.65
C GLY A 68 -24.78 -12.68 0.48
N TYR A 69 -24.36 -12.37 -0.75
CA TYR A 69 -23.63 -11.14 -1.04
C TYR A 69 -24.47 -9.89 -0.73
N ALA A 70 -25.72 -9.85 -1.17
CA ALA A 70 -26.62 -8.73 -0.89
C ALA A 70 -26.86 -8.55 0.62
N ALA A 71 -27.03 -9.64 1.36
CA ALA A 71 -27.16 -9.61 2.82
C ALA A 71 -25.88 -9.09 3.49
N SER A 72 -24.69 -9.53 3.05
CA SER A 72 -23.42 -9.03 3.58
C SER A 72 -23.24 -7.53 3.28
N MET A 73 -23.55 -7.07 2.07
CA MET A 73 -23.46 -5.65 1.72
C MET A 73 -24.48 -4.80 2.50
N ALA A 74 -25.70 -5.31 2.70
CA ALA A 74 -26.71 -4.65 3.52
C ALA A 74 -26.29 -4.59 4.99
N GLU A 75 -25.67 -5.65 5.50
CA GLU A 75 -25.12 -5.69 6.86
C GLU A 75 -23.99 -4.67 7.02
N ILE A 76 -23.00 -4.67 6.13
CA ILE A 76 -21.90 -3.70 6.12
C ILE A 76 -22.46 -2.27 6.03
N GLY A 77 -23.38 -2.01 5.11
CA GLY A 77 -24.01 -0.70 4.95
C GLY A 77 -24.94 -0.29 6.09
N SER A 78 -25.30 -1.21 6.99
CA SER A 78 -26.09 -0.93 8.19
C SER A 78 -25.23 -0.64 9.43
N ARG A 79 -23.91 -0.89 9.36
CA ARG A 79 -22.98 -0.57 10.45
C ARG A 79 -22.66 0.92 10.45
N ASP A 80 -22.37 1.43 11.64
CA ASP A 80 -21.79 2.75 11.78
C ASP A 80 -20.39 2.79 11.14
N VAL A 81 -20.05 3.94 10.55
CA VAL A 81 -18.69 4.20 10.09
C VAL A 81 -17.73 4.21 11.27
N VAL A 82 -16.51 3.69 11.06
CA VAL A 82 -15.46 3.77 12.08
C VAL A 82 -15.03 5.23 12.28
N PRO A 83 -14.56 5.64 13.47
CA PRO A 83 -14.27 7.05 13.72
C PRO A 83 -13.09 7.61 12.91
N GLY A 84 -12.11 6.77 12.54
CA GLY A 84 -11.02 7.15 11.63
C GLY A 84 -10.02 8.14 12.22
N ALA A 85 -9.75 8.04 13.53
CA ALA A 85 -8.88 8.99 14.21
C ALA A 85 -7.43 8.88 13.74
N ASN A 86 -6.90 7.66 13.67
CA ASN A 86 -5.60 7.36 13.09
C ASN A 86 -5.68 7.42 11.56
N ASP A 87 -6.65 6.71 10.99
CA ASP A 87 -6.85 6.54 9.55
C ASP A 87 -8.08 7.34 9.04
N ASN A 88 -7.91 8.55 8.49
CA ASN A 88 -6.68 9.33 8.40
C ASN A 88 -6.82 10.71 9.06
N GLY A 89 -7.51 10.76 10.21
CA GLY A 89 -7.66 11.96 11.02
C GLY A 89 -6.30 12.56 11.43
N THR A 90 -5.30 11.71 11.69
CA THR A 90 -3.92 12.14 11.98
C THR A 90 -3.29 12.93 10.83
N GLY A 91 -3.51 12.52 9.58
CA GLY A 91 -3.08 13.27 8.39
C GLY A 91 -3.70 14.66 8.33
N VAL A 92 -5.00 14.78 8.63
CA VAL A 92 -5.68 16.09 8.68
C VAL A 92 -5.09 16.99 9.76
N VAL A 93 -4.83 16.46 10.97
CA VAL A 93 -4.18 17.21 12.05
C VAL A 93 -2.79 17.70 11.61
N LEU A 94 -2.00 16.85 10.96
CA LEU A 94 -0.69 17.23 10.43
C LEU A 94 -0.80 18.36 9.42
N LEU A 95 -1.74 18.29 8.46
CA LEU A 95 -1.93 19.36 7.47
C LEU A 95 -2.29 20.70 8.14
N LEU A 96 -3.18 20.69 9.14
CA LEU A 96 -3.56 21.89 9.88
C LEU A 96 -2.38 22.49 10.66
N GLU A 97 -1.56 21.65 11.28
CA GLU A 97 -0.38 22.09 12.01
C GLU A 97 0.69 22.66 11.06
N LEU A 98 0.94 22.01 9.92
CA LEU A 98 1.83 22.56 8.89
C LEU A 98 1.31 23.90 8.36
N ALA A 99 -0.01 24.04 8.15
CA ALA A 99 -0.60 25.32 7.74
C ALA A 99 -0.28 26.44 8.77
N ALA A 100 -0.47 26.15 10.06
CA ALA A 100 -0.19 27.12 11.12
C ALA A 100 1.29 27.55 11.15
N ARG A 101 2.21 26.58 11.04
CA ARG A 101 3.67 26.86 11.04
C ARG A 101 4.13 27.61 9.81
N LEU A 102 3.63 27.26 8.63
CA LEU A 102 3.99 27.91 7.37
C LEU A 102 3.36 29.31 7.24
N LEU A 103 2.25 29.59 7.95
CA LEU A 103 1.73 30.96 8.06
C LEU A 103 2.59 31.82 8.99
N ALA A 104 3.13 31.23 10.07
CA ALA A 104 4.02 31.93 11.00
C ALA A 104 5.40 32.20 10.38
N GLU A 105 5.94 31.22 9.65
CA GLU A 105 7.22 31.32 8.94
C GLU A 105 7.06 30.76 7.52
N PRO A 106 6.70 31.61 6.53
CA PRO A 106 6.50 31.19 5.14
C PRO A 106 7.76 30.65 4.47
N THR A 107 7.56 29.81 3.46
CA THR A 107 8.62 29.41 2.52
C THR A 107 9.06 30.59 1.65
N SER A 108 10.31 30.54 1.18
CA SER A 108 10.93 31.60 0.40
C SER A 108 10.75 31.44 -1.10
N SER A 109 10.69 30.19 -1.59
CA SER A 109 10.70 29.86 -3.02
C SER A 109 9.73 28.74 -3.42
N THR A 110 9.33 27.89 -2.47
CA THR A 110 8.45 26.76 -2.69
C THR A 110 6.99 27.12 -2.39
N ARG A 111 6.09 26.88 -3.35
CA ARG A 111 4.65 26.91 -3.11
C ARG A 111 4.21 25.60 -2.48
N VAL A 112 3.69 25.66 -1.25
CA VAL A 112 3.13 24.50 -0.56
C VAL A 112 1.62 24.43 -0.81
N ILE A 113 1.14 23.25 -1.23
CA ILE A 113 -0.29 22.95 -1.35
C ILE A 113 -0.61 21.89 -0.29
N LEU A 114 -1.50 22.24 0.63
CA LEU A 114 -2.03 21.30 1.62
C LEU A 114 -3.32 20.72 1.07
N LEU A 115 -3.30 19.43 0.73
CA LEU A 115 -4.41 18.73 0.10
C LEU A 115 -4.95 17.66 1.04
N SER A 116 -6.24 17.77 1.39
CA SER A 116 -7.00 16.68 2.00
C SER A 116 -7.88 16.08 0.92
N ALA A 117 -7.50 14.90 0.43
CA ALA A 117 -8.26 14.17 -0.59
C ALA A 117 -9.40 13.39 0.09
N GLY A 118 -10.60 13.50 -0.47
CA GLY A 118 -11.73 12.68 -0.04
C GLY A 118 -11.74 11.33 -0.77
N ALA A 119 -12.49 10.37 -0.24
CA ALA A 119 -12.75 9.09 -0.92
C ALA A 119 -11.48 8.27 -1.27
N GLU A 120 -10.44 8.35 -0.44
CA GLU A 120 -9.26 7.49 -0.54
C GLU A 120 -9.66 6.00 -0.44
N GLU A 121 -10.47 5.67 0.56
CA GLU A 121 -11.02 4.33 0.81
C GLU A 121 -11.89 3.77 -0.34
N SER A 122 -12.23 4.62 -1.30
CA SER A 122 -12.92 4.25 -2.54
C SER A 122 -11.96 4.22 -3.74
N PHE A 123 -10.73 3.74 -3.54
CA PHE A 123 -9.67 3.68 -4.55
C PHE A 123 -9.13 5.06 -4.98
N SER A 124 -8.80 5.91 -4.02
CA SER A 124 -8.12 7.20 -4.24
C SER A 124 -8.88 8.15 -5.19
N GLU A 125 -10.22 8.07 -5.19
CA GLU A 125 -11.05 8.82 -6.14
C GLU A 125 -10.86 10.33 -6.03
N GLY A 126 -10.64 10.86 -4.82
CA GLY A 126 -10.38 12.29 -4.62
C GLY A 126 -9.03 12.73 -5.18
N MET A 127 -7.96 11.96 -4.95
CA MET A 127 -6.65 12.28 -5.50
C MET A 127 -6.63 12.14 -7.03
N LYS A 128 -7.35 11.15 -7.56
CA LYS A 128 -7.55 10.99 -8.99
C LYS A 128 -8.29 12.19 -9.60
N ALA A 129 -9.38 12.64 -8.98
CA ALA A 129 -10.12 13.82 -9.43
C ALA A 129 -9.27 15.10 -9.36
N PHE A 130 -8.40 15.23 -8.34
CA PHE A 130 -7.41 16.29 -8.26
C PHE A 130 -6.42 16.21 -9.42
N GLY A 131 -5.90 15.01 -9.70
CA GLY A 131 -4.97 14.77 -10.79
C GLY A 131 -5.54 15.11 -12.16
N GLU A 132 -6.76 14.66 -12.46
CA GLU A 132 -7.48 14.96 -13.70
C GLU A 132 -7.64 16.47 -13.94
N ARG A 133 -7.79 17.25 -12.86
CA ARG A 133 -8.02 18.69 -12.92
C ARG A 133 -6.73 19.52 -12.92
N HIS A 134 -5.69 19.07 -12.21
CA HIS A 134 -4.55 19.91 -11.86
C HIS A 134 -3.19 19.38 -12.31
N PHE A 135 -3.02 18.08 -12.59
CA PHE A 135 -1.70 17.58 -13.01
C PHE A 135 -1.21 18.18 -14.33
N GLY A 136 -2.11 18.64 -15.20
CA GLY A 136 -1.71 19.36 -16.41
C GLY A 136 -1.09 20.74 -16.15
N GLU A 137 -1.31 21.32 -14.96
CA GLU A 137 -0.84 22.64 -14.55
C GLU A 137 0.38 22.58 -13.62
N LEU A 138 0.72 21.38 -13.12
CA LEU A 138 1.85 21.13 -12.23
C LEU A 138 2.99 20.51 -13.01
N SER A 139 4.20 21.08 -12.91
CA SER A 139 5.38 20.54 -13.59
C SER A 139 5.92 19.33 -12.84
N PRO A 140 6.07 18.14 -13.47
CA PRO A 140 6.65 16.97 -12.80
C PRO A 140 8.08 17.20 -12.30
N ALA A 141 8.87 18.02 -13.01
CA ALA A 141 10.26 18.30 -12.64
C ALA A 141 10.41 19.22 -11.41
N GLY A 142 9.35 19.95 -11.04
CA GLY A 142 9.36 20.94 -9.95
C GLY A 142 8.23 20.75 -8.94
N THR A 143 7.59 19.57 -8.91
CA THR A 143 6.52 19.26 -7.98
C THR A 143 6.85 17.95 -7.26
N PHE A 144 6.73 17.97 -5.94
CA PHE A 144 6.97 16.84 -5.06
C PHE A 144 5.68 16.53 -4.30
N PHE A 145 5.29 15.26 -4.26
CA PHE A 145 4.15 14.79 -3.49
C PHE A 145 4.63 14.05 -2.24
N LEU A 146 4.32 14.63 -1.07
CA LEU A 146 4.46 13.98 0.22
C LEU A 146 3.08 13.49 0.66
N CYS A 147 2.76 12.23 0.38
CA CYS A 147 1.54 11.61 0.87
C CYS A 147 1.73 11.24 2.35
N VAL A 148 0.71 11.52 3.17
CA VAL A 148 0.70 11.18 4.59
C VAL A 148 -0.53 10.36 4.90
N ASP A 149 -0.33 9.21 5.53
CA ASP A 149 -1.41 8.25 5.78
C ASP A 149 -1.17 7.52 7.08
N THR A 150 -2.13 7.61 8.01
CA THR A 150 -2.15 6.84 9.24
C THR A 150 -0.87 7.02 10.06
N LEU A 151 -0.75 8.13 10.79
CA LEU A 151 0.48 8.59 11.46
C LEU A 151 0.49 8.41 12.99
N GLY A 152 -0.51 7.73 13.53
CA GLY A 152 -0.74 7.51 14.96
C GLY A 152 -0.53 6.08 15.45
N SER A 153 0.16 5.24 14.68
CA SER A 153 0.67 3.94 15.14
C SER A 153 2.06 4.11 15.77
N PRO A 154 2.59 3.14 16.54
CA PRO A 154 3.79 3.34 17.38
C PRO A 154 5.11 3.68 16.67
N THR A 155 5.25 3.42 15.35
CA THR A 155 6.53 3.65 14.65
C THR A 155 6.30 4.12 13.23
N LEU A 156 6.97 5.21 12.83
CA LEU A 156 6.91 5.72 11.46
C LEU A 156 7.53 4.76 10.45
N SER A 157 7.11 4.87 9.21
CA SER A 157 7.72 4.22 8.06
C SER A 157 7.51 5.08 6.83
N VAL A 158 8.57 5.32 6.07
CA VAL A 158 8.42 5.75 4.68
C VAL A 158 8.34 4.50 3.81
N LEU A 159 7.23 4.36 3.08
CA LEU A 159 7.05 3.26 2.15
C LEU A 159 8.13 3.32 1.07
N ARG A 160 8.61 2.17 0.61
CA ARG A 160 9.58 2.07 -0.49
C ARG A 160 8.90 1.85 -1.85
N GLY A 161 7.63 1.52 -1.81
CA GLY A 161 6.79 1.37 -2.98
C GLY A 161 5.43 0.81 -2.61
N GLU A 162 4.49 0.95 -3.52
CA GLU A 162 3.11 0.50 -3.35
C GLU A 162 2.48 -0.01 -4.65
N GLY A 163 1.39 -0.76 -4.53
CA GLY A 163 0.55 -1.20 -5.63
C GLY A 163 -0.12 -2.57 -5.42
N PHE A 164 -1.26 -2.75 -6.08
CA PHE A 164 -2.13 -3.93 -5.94
C PHE A 164 -1.58 -5.17 -6.67
N LEU A 165 -1.42 -5.07 -7.99
CA LEU A 165 -0.95 -6.17 -8.85
C LEU A 165 0.52 -6.02 -9.24
N ARG A 166 0.96 -4.78 -9.43
CA ARG A 166 2.33 -4.40 -9.75
C ARG A 166 2.82 -3.46 -8.68
N MET A 167 4.02 -3.73 -8.17
CA MET A 167 4.73 -2.83 -7.26
C MET A 167 5.33 -1.67 -8.05
N HIS A 168 5.12 -0.45 -7.55
CA HIS A 168 5.76 0.77 -8.04
C HIS A 168 6.68 1.28 -6.93
N ASP A 169 7.99 1.15 -7.13
CA ASP A 169 8.96 1.68 -6.17
C ASP A 169 9.01 3.21 -6.26
N TYR A 170 9.14 3.90 -5.12
CA TYR A 170 9.33 5.35 -5.11
C TYR A 170 10.74 5.74 -5.58
N PRO A 171 10.92 6.96 -6.12
CA PRO A 171 12.24 7.43 -6.55
C PRO A 171 13.25 7.46 -5.41
N ALA A 172 14.48 7.00 -5.69
CA ALA A 172 15.51 6.83 -4.66
C ALA A 172 15.96 8.17 -4.07
N GLU A 173 16.03 9.21 -4.90
CA GLU A 173 16.33 10.59 -4.50
C GLU A 173 15.28 11.16 -3.54
N ALA A 174 14.00 10.86 -3.77
CA ALA A 174 12.91 11.29 -2.91
C ALA A 174 12.98 10.57 -1.55
N LEU A 175 13.22 9.26 -1.56
CA LEU A 175 13.41 8.47 -0.35
C LEU A 175 14.63 8.90 0.46
N ALA A 176 15.74 9.26 -0.20
CA ALA A 176 16.97 9.71 0.45
C ALA A 176 16.77 11.00 1.25
N VAL A 177 15.91 11.91 0.79
CA VAL A 177 15.55 13.12 1.54
C VAL A 177 14.85 12.76 2.85
N ILE A 178 13.86 11.87 2.79
CA ILE A 178 13.10 11.48 3.99
C ILE A 178 13.99 10.73 4.97
N ASP A 179 14.76 9.75 4.50
CA ASP A 179 15.66 8.95 5.34
C ASP A 179 16.74 9.82 5.99
N GLY A 180 17.37 10.72 5.23
CA GLY A 180 18.40 11.61 5.76
C GLY A 180 17.86 12.58 6.81
N LEU A 181 16.68 13.16 6.58
CA LEU A 181 16.04 14.06 7.55
C LEU A 181 15.58 13.32 8.80
N ALA A 182 15.06 12.09 8.67
CA ALA A 182 14.72 11.27 9.82
C ALA A 182 15.95 10.96 10.67
N GLU A 183 17.10 10.64 10.04
CA GLU A 183 18.38 10.43 10.73
C GLU A 183 18.85 11.71 11.44
N GLU A 184 18.84 12.86 10.75
CA GLU A 184 19.21 14.17 11.31
C GLU A 184 18.35 14.54 12.53
N LEU A 185 17.06 14.20 12.50
CA LEU A 185 16.10 14.48 13.57
C LEU A 185 16.08 13.42 14.68
N GLY A 186 16.80 12.30 14.50
CA GLY A 186 16.80 11.17 15.44
C GLY A 186 15.48 10.40 15.49
N ILE A 187 14.73 10.39 14.40
CA ILE A 187 13.42 9.73 14.28
C ILE A 187 13.63 8.30 13.78
N GLU A 188 13.25 7.31 14.58
CA GLU A 188 13.30 5.91 14.18
C GLU A 188 12.17 5.57 13.21
N MET A 189 12.51 4.86 12.13
CA MET A 189 11.53 4.40 11.14
C MET A 189 11.70 2.90 10.86
N VAL A 190 10.58 2.21 10.63
CA VAL A 190 10.56 0.85 10.11
C VAL A 190 11.12 0.87 8.68
N PRO A 191 12.23 0.16 8.41
CA PRO A 191 12.86 0.20 7.10
C PRO A 191 12.19 -0.75 6.11
N ASN A 192 12.35 -0.42 4.82
CA ASN A 192 12.08 -1.32 3.70
C ASN A 192 10.64 -1.87 3.58
N LEU A 193 9.65 -1.15 4.10
CA LEU A 193 8.25 -1.54 3.96
C LEU A 193 7.75 -1.25 2.53
N ARG A 194 7.00 -2.20 1.97
CA ARG A 194 6.29 -2.04 0.70
C ARG A 194 4.84 -2.45 0.90
N LEU A 195 3.93 -1.66 0.37
CA LEU A 195 2.50 -1.87 0.55
C LEU A 195 1.93 -2.63 -0.64
N ARG A 196 1.27 -3.78 -0.39
CA ARG A 196 0.48 -4.50 -1.42
C ARG A 196 -0.97 -4.02 -1.42
N ASN A 197 -1.12 -2.72 -1.47
CA ASN A 197 -2.34 -1.93 -1.56
C ASN A 197 -1.95 -0.61 -2.24
N GLY A 198 -2.76 0.43 -2.17
CA GLY A 198 -2.34 1.78 -2.53
C GLY A 198 -2.84 2.78 -1.51
N THR A 199 -2.13 3.89 -1.39
CA THR A 199 -2.60 5.15 -0.82
C THR A 199 -2.81 6.16 -1.94
N ASP A 200 -3.23 7.38 -1.60
CA ASP A 200 -3.28 8.51 -2.54
C ASP A 200 -1.93 8.80 -3.23
N GLY A 201 -0.80 8.34 -2.68
CA GLY A 201 0.53 8.50 -3.28
C GLY A 201 0.71 7.76 -4.61
N LEU A 202 -0.11 6.74 -4.88
CA LEU A 202 0.03 5.92 -6.09
C LEU A 202 -0.32 6.71 -7.35
N GLU A 203 -1.31 7.61 -7.29
CA GLU A 203 -1.76 8.43 -8.43
C GLU A 203 -0.68 9.42 -8.94
N PRO A 204 -0.07 10.30 -8.11
CA PRO A 204 1.02 11.16 -8.55
C PRO A 204 2.27 10.36 -8.94
N LEU A 205 2.56 9.24 -8.26
CA LEU A 205 3.67 8.36 -8.66
C LEU A 205 3.45 7.80 -10.08
N ALA A 206 2.25 7.31 -10.37
CA ALA A 206 1.88 6.82 -11.70
C ALA A 206 1.94 7.91 -12.78
N ALA A 207 1.66 9.16 -12.42
CA ALA A 207 1.79 10.33 -13.29
C ALA A 207 3.25 10.83 -13.45
N GLY A 208 4.23 10.21 -12.79
CA GLY A 208 5.65 10.49 -12.95
C GLY A 208 6.19 11.61 -12.04
N TYR A 209 5.46 11.98 -11.00
CA TYR A 209 5.95 12.94 -10.00
C TYR A 209 6.89 12.28 -8.99
N ALA A 210 7.87 13.04 -8.51
CA ALA A 210 8.62 12.66 -7.32
C ALA A 210 7.64 12.55 -6.14
N THR A 211 7.49 11.34 -5.62
CA THR A 211 6.46 11.01 -4.63
C THR A 211 7.02 10.10 -3.56
N VAL A 212 6.58 10.28 -2.31
CA VAL A 212 6.77 9.32 -1.21
C VAL A 212 5.52 9.31 -0.34
N THR A 213 5.26 8.18 0.31
CA THR A 213 4.22 8.05 1.33
C THR A 213 4.87 7.80 2.68
N LEU A 214 4.58 8.68 3.64
CA LEU A 214 4.90 8.52 5.05
C LEU A 214 3.68 7.94 5.78
N CYS A 215 3.89 6.86 6.51
CA CYS A 215 2.87 6.24 7.34
C CYS A 215 3.44 5.83 8.70
N SER A 216 2.63 5.20 9.52
CA SER A 216 3.06 4.55 10.76
C SER A 216 2.47 3.15 10.87
N VAL A 217 3.19 2.26 11.56
CA VAL A 217 2.81 0.86 11.74
C VAL A 217 3.12 0.36 13.13
N THR A 218 2.52 -0.78 13.49
CA THR A 218 2.92 -1.58 14.64
C THR A 218 4.15 -2.45 14.31
N ASP A 219 4.63 -3.19 15.30
CA ASP A 219 5.64 -4.25 15.17
C ASP A 219 5.27 -5.35 14.16
N LEU A 220 3.98 -5.55 13.92
CA LEU A 220 3.46 -6.45 12.89
C LEU A 220 3.40 -5.81 11.49
N LYS A 221 3.87 -4.57 11.33
CA LYS A 221 3.93 -3.81 10.07
C LYS A 221 2.56 -3.54 9.44
N GLN A 222 1.56 -3.37 10.28
CA GLN A 222 0.20 -2.96 9.90
C GLN A 222 -0.20 -1.71 10.68
N PRO A 223 -1.16 -0.91 10.20
CA PRO A 223 -1.60 0.25 10.96
C PRO A 223 -2.39 -0.17 12.21
N ALA A 224 -2.21 0.58 13.31
CA ALA A 224 -2.89 0.29 14.57
C ALA A 224 -4.39 0.61 14.47
N ASN A 225 -5.24 -0.31 14.95
CA ASN A 225 -6.71 -0.18 14.94
C ASN A 225 -7.36 0.01 13.55
N TYR A 226 -6.61 -0.27 12.47
CA TYR A 226 -7.06 -0.08 11.09
C TYR A 226 -8.45 -0.68 10.82
N HIS A 227 -9.35 0.14 10.27
CA HIS A 227 -10.74 -0.23 9.93
C HIS A 227 -11.54 -0.83 11.09
N TRP A 228 -11.23 -0.45 12.32
CA TRP A 228 -11.90 -0.96 13.52
C TRP A 228 -12.55 0.14 14.35
N PRO A 229 -13.66 -0.13 15.06
CA PRO A 229 -14.30 0.87 15.93
C PRO A 229 -13.40 1.43 17.04
N THR A 230 -12.27 0.79 17.32
CA THR A 230 -11.27 1.28 18.28
C THR A 230 -10.33 2.31 17.67
N ASP A 231 -10.43 2.63 16.37
CA ASP A 231 -9.70 3.73 15.76
C ASP A 231 -10.28 5.08 16.22
N THR A 232 -9.87 5.46 17.43
CA THR A 232 -10.39 6.56 18.23
C THR A 232 -9.22 7.43 18.68
N ALA A 233 -9.50 8.69 19.00
CA ALA A 233 -8.46 9.66 19.37
C ALA A 233 -7.64 9.21 20.60
N GLU A 234 -8.23 8.42 21.49
CA GLU A 234 -7.58 7.86 22.67
C GLU A 234 -6.51 6.81 22.34
N ASN A 235 -6.59 6.19 21.17
CA ASN A 235 -5.67 5.12 20.73
C ASN A 235 -4.62 5.61 19.72
N VAL A 236 -4.56 6.92 19.46
CA VAL A 236 -3.53 7.54 18.63
C VAL A 236 -2.23 7.71 19.44
N ASP A 237 -1.11 7.28 18.85
CA ASP A 237 0.22 7.63 19.35
C ASP A 237 0.58 9.07 18.91
N TYR A 238 0.32 10.02 19.81
CA TYR A 238 0.61 11.44 19.55
C TYR A 238 2.11 11.74 19.51
N GLY A 239 2.97 10.88 20.09
CA GLY A 239 4.42 11.03 19.98
C GLY A 239 4.86 10.79 18.54
N THR A 240 4.38 9.69 17.94
CA THR A 240 4.63 9.38 16.53
C THR A 240 4.06 10.45 15.59
N LEU A 241 2.84 10.94 15.86
CA LEU A 241 2.26 12.04 15.08
C LEU A 241 3.10 13.33 15.16
N ALA A 242 3.60 13.67 16.36
CA ALA A 242 4.46 14.85 16.53
C ALA A 242 5.77 14.72 15.74
N ASP A 243 6.37 13.53 15.71
CA ASP A 243 7.56 13.27 14.89
C ASP A 243 7.24 13.30 13.40
N ALA A 244 6.07 12.82 12.96
CA ALA A 244 5.63 12.96 11.58
C ALA A 244 5.51 14.42 11.15
N ILE A 245 4.90 15.26 11.99
CA ILE A 245 4.79 16.71 11.74
C ILE A 245 6.18 17.34 11.61
N ARG A 246 7.09 17.03 12.53
CA ARG A 246 8.48 17.54 12.50
C ARG A 246 9.20 17.12 11.23
N LEU A 247 9.08 15.86 10.84
CA LEU A 247 9.71 15.33 9.63
C LEU A 247 9.13 15.97 8.37
N CYS A 248 7.81 16.03 8.24
CA CYS A 248 7.16 16.66 7.08
C CYS A 248 7.49 18.15 6.95
N GLU A 249 7.55 18.88 8.07
CA GLU A 249 8.01 20.28 8.05
C GLU A 249 9.46 20.37 7.57
N ALA A 250 10.35 19.54 8.10
CA ALA A 250 11.76 19.52 7.70
C ALA A 250 11.92 19.20 6.20
N VAL A 251 11.09 18.33 5.64
CA VAL A 251 11.05 18.05 4.19
C VAL A 251 10.66 19.29 3.41
N VAL A 252 9.60 19.99 3.82
CA VAL A 252 9.19 21.25 3.17
C VAL A 252 10.31 22.28 3.21
N ARG A 253 10.96 22.47 4.37
CA ARG A 253 12.08 23.41 4.52
C ARG A 253 13.28 23.00 3.66
N ARG A 254 13.64 21.72 3.66
CA ARG A 254 14.74 21.19 2.84
C ARG A 254 14.49 21.45 1.35
N LEU A 255 13.28 21.18 0.87
CA LEU A 255 12.93 21.39 -0.54
C LEU A 255 12.82 22.88 -0.92
N ASP A 256 12.52 23.77 0.04
CA ASP A 256 12.57 25.23 -0.16
C ASP A 256 14.01 25.76 -0.30
N GLU A 257 14.96 25.19 0.44
CA GLU A 257 16.37 25.57 0.36
C GLU A 257 17.09 24.90 -0.82
N ARG A 258 16.79 23.62 -1.04
CA ARG A 258 17.48 22.75 -2.00
C ARG A 258 16.55 21.67 -2.54
N TRP A 259 16.20 21.79 -3.82
CA TRP A 259 15.50 20.74 -4.55
C TRP A 259 16.35 19.46 -4.66
N LEU A 260 15.67 18.32 -4.81
CA LEU A 260 16.19 16.94 -4.87
C LEU A 260 17.59 16.81 -5.48
#